data_AF-A0A1F5WRF0-F1
#
_entry.id   AF-A0A1F5WRF0-F1
#
_cell.length_a   1.000
_cell.length_b   1.000
_cell.length_c   1.000
_cell.angle_alpha   90.00
_cell.angle_beta   90.00
_cell.angle_gamma   90.00
#
_symmetry.space_group_name_H-M   'P 1'
#
loop_
_entity.id
_entity.type
_entity.pdbx_description
1 polymer ?
#
loop_
_entity_poly.entity_id
_entity_poly.type
_entity_poly.pdbx_seq_one_letter_code
_entity_poly.pdbx_strand_id
1 'polypeptide(L)'
;MLSKLKDSHARKATEAITGLVNGPPSPLPVTNPEKFWRDICFLANYPKGDRSSIKEAFFARLFGPTSLDRDLRSIALMGYLESGGMLTESHLRALWFIRDETPILWLGAAVSSGFFVLAKRETLRLLKEGKVWSKIGDRRVEALIISLDSWKKSWPSDENFFDIVKEFHNAAPDLETKEKLRKWADNRKVSLASVRV
;
A
#
# COMPACT_ATOMS: atom_id res chain seq x y z
N MET A 1 25.93 -3.32 -11.69
CA MET A 1 24.64 -3.58 -12.38
C MET A 1 24.37 -5.07 -12.29
N LEU A 2 23.29 -5.49 -11.62
CA LEU A 2 22.82 -6.88 -11.73
C LEU A 2 22.43 -7.11 -13.19
N SER A 3 23.12 -8.03 -13.87
CA SER A 3 22.80 -8.42 -15.23
C SER A 3 21.32 -8.84 -15.29
N LYS A 4 20.58 -8.32 -16.27
CA LYS A 4 19.16 -8.67 -16.45
C LYS A 4 19.06 -10.19 -16.58
N LEU A 5 18.20 -10.83 -15.77
CA LEU A 5 17.89 -12.24 -15.94
C LEU A 5 17.39 -12.45 -17.38
N LYS A 6 17.89 -13.49 -18.06
CA LYS A 6 17.32 -13.95 -19.34
C LYS A 6 15.85 -14.34 -19.10
N ASP A 7 14.98 -14.18 -20.09
CA ASP A 7 13.52 -14.39 -19.96
C ASP A 7 13.16 -15.77 -19.37
N SER A 8 13.92 -16.82 -19.71
CA SER A 8 13.74 -18.17 -19.16
C SER A 8 14.03 -18.26 -17.66
N HIS A 9 14.96 -17.47 -17.12
CA HIS A 9 15.26 -17.39 -15.70
C HIS A 9 14.20 -16.57 -14.95
N ALA A 10 13.69 -15.49 -15.57
CA ALA A 10 12.60 -14.71 -15.02
C ALA A 10 11.33 -15.57 -14.85
N ARG A 11 10.99 -16.38 -15.87
CA ARG A 11 9.86 -17.32 -15.79
C ARG A 11 10.02 -18.35 -14.67
N LYS A 12 11.19 -18.99 -14.54
CA LYS A 12 11.45 -19.96 -13.45
C LYS A 12 11.35 -19.31 -12.07
N ALA A 13 11.82 -18.07 -11.93
CA ALA A 13 11.69 -17.32 -10.68
C ALA A 13 10.21 -17.04 -10.37
N THR A 14 9.41 -16.61 -11.35
CA THR A 14 7.97 -16.43 -11.20
C THR A 14 7.28 -17.72 -10.78
N GLU A 15 7.57 -18.85 -11.44
CA GLU A 15 7.02 -20.17 -11.08
C GLU A 15 7.37 -20.58 -9.65
N ALA A 16 8.63 -20.41 -9.24
CA ALA A 16 9.09 -20.72 -7.90
C ALA A 16 8.40 -19.85 -6.83
N ILE A 17 8.29 -18.54 -7.07
CA ILE A 17 7.60 -17.61 -6.17
C ILE A 17 6.12 -17.96 -6.06
N THR A 18 5.44 -18.19 -7.19
CA THR A 18 4.05 -18.64 -7.21
C THR A 18 3.87 -19.94 -6.43
N GLY A 19 4.80 -20.89 -6.57
CA GLY A 19 4.83 -22.11 -5.77
C GLY A 19 4.89 -21.84 -4.27
N LEU A 20 5.79 -20.96 -3.83
CA LEU A 20 5.94 -20.56 -2.43
C LEU A 20 4.69 -19.85 -1.88
N VAL A 21 4.04 -19.00 -2.70
CA VAL A 21 2.77 -18.34 -2.32
C VAL A 21 1.65 -19.37 -2.20
N ASN A 22 1.53 -20.34 -3.12
CA ASN A 22 0.46 -21.35 -3.11
C ASN A 22 0.65 -22.44 -2.06
N GLY A 23 1.90 -22.76 -1.71
CA GLY A 23 2.23 -23.77 -0.70
C GLY A 23 3.53 -23.38 0.02
N PRO A 24 3.46 -22.89 1.27
CA PRO A 24 4.67 -22.69 2.05
C PRO A 24 5.40 -24.03 2.27
N PRO A 25 6.74 -24.08 2.26
CA PRO A 25 7.48 -25.32 2.40
C PRO A 25 7.22 -25.98 3.77
N SER A 26 6.73 -27.23 3.72
CA SER A 26 6.68 -28.16 4.86
C SER A 26 8.01 -28.95 4.92
N PRO A 27 8.61 -29.26 6.09
CA PRO A 27 8.09 -29.15 7.45
C PRO A 27 8.98 -28.22 8.27
N LEU A 28 8.99 -26.92 7.97
CA LEU A 28 9.52 -25.99 8.96
C LEU A 28 8.36 -25.60 9.85
N PRO A 29 8.50 -25.62 11.19
CA PRO A 29 7.76 -24.64 11.96
C PRO A 29 8.18 -23.33 11.32
N VAL A 30 7.27 -22.67 10.60
CA VAL A 30 7.50 -21.28 10.26
C VAL A 30 7.44 -20.60 11.63
N THR A 31 8.57 -20.61 12.34
CA THR A 31 8.70 -20.11 13.72
C THR A 31 8.31 -18.64 13.77
N ASN A 32 8.32 -17.98 12.61
CA ASN A 32 7.74 -16.68 12.38
C ASN A 32 7.01 -16.62 11.01
N PRO A 33 5.69 -16.91 10.95
CA PRO A 33 4.90 -16.84 9.73
C PRO A 33 4.93 -15.46 9.06
N GLU A 34 4.97 -14.40 9.87
CA GLU A 34 5.04 -13.03 9.41
C GLU A 34 6.30 -12.77 8.58
N LYS A 35 7.46 -13.21 9.09
CA LYS A 35 8.74 -13.08 8.39
C LYS A 35 8.72 -13.79 7.05
N PHE A 36 8.23 -15.02 7.02
CA PHE A 36 8.13 -15.80 5.78
C PHE A 36 7.29 -15.08 4.71
N TRP A 37 6.11 -14.58 5.09
CA TRP A 37 5.25 -13.87 4.15
C TRP A 37 5.88 -12.55 3.68
N ARG A 38 6.56 -11.80 4.56
CA ARG A 38 7.30 -10.58 4.18
C ARG A 38 8.41 -10.88 3.17
N ASP A 39 9.18 -11.95 3.40
CA ASP A 39 10.26 -12.37 2.51
C ASP A 39 9.70 -12.75 1.12
N ILE A 40 8.56 -13.44 1.06
CA ILE A 40 7.90 -13.76 -0.21
C ILE A 40 7.40 -12.51 -0.94
N CYS A 41 6.76 -11.56 -0.24
CA CYS A 41 6.33 -10.30 -0.85
C CYS A 41 7.51 -9.55 -1.46
N PHE A 42 8.63 -9.46 -0.73
CA PHE A 42 9.85 -8.86 -1.26
C PHE A 42 10.33 -9.54 -2.55
N LEU A 43 10.32 -10.88 -2.58
CA LEU A 43 10.72 -11.65 -3.77
C LEU A 43 9.76 -11.46 -4.94
N ALA A 44 8.45 -11.30 -4.70
CA ALA A 44 7.44 -11.09 -5.74
C ALA A 44 7.66 -9.84 -6.60
N ASN A 45 8.46 -8.88 -6.12
CA ASN A 45 8.78 -7.63 -6.82
C ASN A 45 9.96 -7.75 -7.77
N TYR A 46 10.72 -8.84 -7.67
CA TYR A 46 11.98 -8.98 -8.38
C TYR A 46 11.83 -9.46 -9.84
N PRO A 47 10.94 -10.43 -10.17
CA PRO A 47 10.77 -10.87 -11.54
C PRO A 47 10.36 -9.72 -12.47
N LYS A 48 11.18 -9.47 -13.51
CA LYS A 48 10.82 -8.59 -14.62
C LYS A 48 10.08 -9.42 -15.65
N GLY A 49 8.79 -9.14 -15.88
CA GLY A 49 7.96 -9.88 -16.83
C GLY A 49 6.50 -10.01 -16.37
N ASP A 50 5.79 -10.99 -16.93
CA ASP A 50 4.44 -11.33 -16.51
C ASP A 50 4.44 -11.87 -15.06
N ARG A 51 3.61 -11.24 -14.22
CA ARG A 51 3.44 -11.56 -12.80
C ARG A 51 2.00 -11.99 -12.49
N SER A 52 1.21 -12.32 -13.52
CA SER A 52 -0.20 -12.67 -13.36
C SER A 52 -0.42 -13.85 -12.42
N SER A 53 0.42 -14.88 -12.50
CA SER A 53 0.32 -16.05 -11.61
C SER A 53 0.65 -15.73 -10.15
N ILE A 54 1.63 -14.87 -9.88
CA ILE A 54 1.94 -14.39 -8.52
C ILE A 54 0.76 -13.56 -7.97
N LYS A 55 0.22 -12.67 -8.80
CA LYS A 55 -0.94 -11.83 -8.48
C LYS A 55 -2.16 -12.68 -8.13
N GLU A 56 -2.47 -13.70 -8.93
CA GLU A 56 -3.57 -14.65 -8.67
C GLU A 56 -3.35 -15.43 -7.37
N ALA A 57 -2.11 -15.88 -7.13
CA ALA A 57 -1.77 -16.60 -5.90
C ALA A 57 -1.97 -15.72 -4.64
N PHE A 58 -1.52 -14.46 -4.66
CA PHE A 58 -1.79 -13.53 -3.55
C PHE A 58 -3.28 -13.18 -3.41
N PHE A 59 -4.02 -13.08 -4.52
CA PHE A 59 -5.46 -12.88 -4.47
C PHE A 59 -6.18 -14.05 -3.76
N ALA A 60 -5.79 -15.29 -4.05
CA ALA A 60 -6.30 -16.46 -3.35
C ALA A 60 -5.95 -16.43 -1.84
N ARG A 61 -4.78 -15.89 -1.47
CA ARG A 61 -4.41 -15.65 -0.06
C ARG A 61 -5.21 -14.55 0.64
N LEU A 62 -5.86 -13.66 -0.10
CA LEU A 62 -6.76 -12.64 0.45
C LEU A 62 -8.20 -13.14 0.59
N PHE A 63 -8.72 -13.84 -0.43
CA PHE A 63 -10.16 -14.10 -0.56
C PHE A 63 -10.52 -15.55 -0.90
N GLY A 64 -9.56 -16.39 -1.23
CA GLY A 64 -9.81 -17.77 -1.68
C GLY A 64 -9.91 -18.78 -0.53
N PRO A 65 -10.11 -20.08 -0.85
CA PRO A 65 -10.14 -21.15 0.13
C PRO A 65 -8.85 -21.29 0.96
N THR A 66 -7.74 -20.80 0.42
CA THR A 66 -6.42 -20.78 1.04
C THR A 66 -6.08 -19.43 1.67
N SER A 67 -7.10 -18.60 1.95
CA SER A 67 -6.92 -17.27 2.56
C SER A 67 -6.12 -17.37 3.85
N LEU A 68 -5.25 -16.40 4.08
CA LEU A 68 -4.51 -16.32 5.33
C LEU A 68 -5.38 -15.82 6.46
N ASP A 69 -4.93 -16.04 7.69
CA ASP A 69 -5.51 -15.43 8.86
C ASP A 69 -5.42 -13.90 8.80
N ARG A 70 -6.35 -13.23 9.50
CA ARG A 70 -6.53 -11.77 9.51
C ARG A 70 -5.20 -11.03 9.65
N ASP A 71 -4.36 -11.45 10.60
CA ASP A 71 -3.10 -10.79 10.93
C ASP A 71 -2.08 -10.81 9.78
N LEU A 72 -2.14 -11.83 8.91
CA LEU A 72 -1.24 -12.00 7.77
C LEU A 72 -1.81 -11.45 6.46
N ARG A 73 -3.12 -11.15 6.39
CA ARG A 73 -3.75 -10.61 5.18
C ARG A 73 -3.24 -9.24 4.78
N SER A 74 -2.75 -8.43 5.73
CA SER A 74 -2.05 -7.18 5.43
C SER A 74 -0.79 -7.43 4.57
N ILE A 75 -0.06 -8.50 4.84
CA ILE A 75 1.13 -8.89 4.09
C ILE A 75 0.75 -9.44 2.72
N ALA A 76 -0.27 -10.30 2.65
CA ALA A 76 -0.80 -10.76 1.37
C ALA A 76 -1.29 -9.61 0.48
N LEU A 77 -1.90 -8.58 1.08
CA LEU A 77 -2.33 -7.38 0.37
C LEU A 77 -1.12 -6.61 -0.20
N MET A 78 -0.05 -6.44 0.58
CA MET A 78 1.20 -5.86 0.07
C MET A 78 1.70 -6.65 -1.15
N GLY A 79 1.87 -7.97 -1.03
CA GLY A 79 2.33 -8.81 -2.15
C GLY A 79 1.42 -8.74 -3.38
N TYR A 80 0.10 -8.68 -3.19
CA TYR A 80 -0.87 -8.50 -4.26
C TYR A 80 -0.66 -7.17 -5.00
N LEU A 81 -0.58 -6.06 -4.26
CA LEU A 81 -0.42 -4.72 -4.84
C LEU A 81 0.91 -4.56 -5.55
N GLU A 82 2.02 -5.02 -4.95
CA GLU A 82 3.33 -4.87 -5.57
C GLU A 82 3.48 -5.74 -6.83
N SER A 83 2.71 -6.83 -6.93
CA SER A 83 2.54 -7.64 -8.15
C SER A 83 1.67 -6.98 -9.22
N GLY A 84 1.16 -5.77 -8.98
CA GLY A 84 0.27 -5.03 -9.90
C GLY A 84 -1.21 -5.42 -9.76
N GLY A 85 -1.61 -5.94 -8.60
CA GLY A 85 -2.99 -6.25 -8.29
C GLY A 85 -3.87 -5.00 -8.16
N MET A 86 -5.11 -5.10 -8.64
CA MET A 86 -6.14 -4.07 -8.52
C MET A 86 -7.39 -4.68 -7.89
N LEU A 87 -7.89 -4.05 -6.84
CA LEU A 87 -9.08 -4.49 -6.13
C LEU A 87 -10.33 -3.88 -6.77
N THR A 88 -11.47 -4.49 -6.48
CA THR A 88 -12.78 -3.85 -6.69
C THR A 88 -13.17 -3.13 -5.39
N GLU A 89 -14.22 -2.31 -5.44
CA GLU A 89 -14.74 -1.68 -4.23
C GLU A 89 -15.24 -2.73 -3.21
N SER A 90 -15.86 -3.82 -3.67
CA SER A 90 -16.30 -4.92 -2.79
C SER A 90 -15.12 -5.60 -2.08
N HIS A 91 -14.00 -5.80 -2.78
CA HIS A 91 -12.77 -6.32 -2.16
C HIS A 91 -12.20 -5.35 -1.12
N LEU A 92 -12.17 -4.04 -1.41
CA LEU A 92 -11.72 -3.03 -0.43
C LEU A 92 -12.60 -3.02 0.82
N ARG A 93 -13.92 -3.16 0.65
CA ARG A 93 -14.86 -3.27 1.78
C ARG A 93 -14.66 -4.55 2.58
N ALA A 94 -14.40 -5.68 1.94
CA ALA A 94 -14.07 -6.93 2.63
C ALA A 94 -12.76 -6.83 3.44
N LEU A 95 -11.85 -5.95 3.04
CA LEU A 95 -10.59 -5.66 3.74
C LEU A 95 -10.67 -4.45 4.67
N TRP A 96 -11.87 -4.01 5.08
CA TRP A 96 -12.03 -2.82 5.94
C TRP A 96 -11.28 -2.94 7.26
N PHE A 97 -11.11 -4.14 7.81
CA PHE A 97 -10.30 -4.31 9.02
C PHE A 97 -8.84 -3.80 8.86
N ILE A 98 -8.27 -3.92 7.64
CA ILE A 98 -6.93 -3.39 7.32
C ILE A 98 -6.94 -1.87 7.38
N ARG A 99 -8.05 -1.20 7.02
CA ARG A 99 -8.19 0.26 7.15
C ARG A 99 -8.00 0.72 8.59
N ASP A 100 -8.44 -0.06 9.58
CA ASP A 100 -8.31 0.31 10.99
C ASP A 100 -6.94 -0.08 11.59
N GLU A 101 -6.38 -1.21 11.17
CA GLU A 101 -5.10 -1.72 11.68
C GLU A 101 -3.89 -1.07 11.00
N THR A 102 -3.91 -0.98 9.67
CA THR A 102 -2.84 -0.46 8.80
C THR A 102 -3.42 0.49 7.74
N PRO A 103 -3.98 1.65 8.15
CA PRO A 103 -4.75 2.55 7.29
C PRO A 103 -4.05 2.94 5.99
N ILE A 104 -2.75 3.21 6.05
CA ILE A 104 -1.98 3.67 4.88
C ILE A 104 -1.88 2.59 3.80
N LEU A 105 -1.78 1.31 4.19
CA LEU A 105 -1.77 0.20 3.25
C LEU A 105 -3.12 0.08 2.53
N TRP A 106 -4.22 0.15 3.28
CA TRP A 106 -5.56 0.09 2.69
C TRP A 106 -5.84 1.28 1.76
N LEU A 107 -5.44 2.49 2.16
CA LEU A 107 -5.53 3.68 1.31
C LEU A 107 -4.67 3.54 0.06
N GLY A 108 -3.46 2.99 0.19
CA GLY A 108 -2.60 2.65 -0.94
C GLY A 108 -3.28 1.68 -1.90
N ALA A 109 -3.95 0.64 -1.38
CA ALA A 109 -4.72 -0.29 -2.19
C ALA A 109 -5.84 0.39 -2.98
N ALA A 110 -6.56 1.33 -2.34
CA ALA A 110 -7.61 2.11 -2.99
C ALA A 110 -7.05 2.99 -4.12
N VAL A 111 -5.94 3.70 -3.88
CA VAL A 111 -5.29 4.54 -4.89
C VAL A 111 -4.75 3.70 -6.06
N SER A 112 -4.04 2.61 -5.78
CA SER A 112 -3.52 1.70 -6.82
C SER A 112 -4.62 1.05 -7.66
N SER A 113 -5.83 0.94 -7.12
CA SER A 113 -7.00 0.40 -7.83
C SER A 113 -7.85 1.50 -8.50
N GLY A 114 -7.42 2.76 -8.48
CA GLY A 114 -8.10 3.87 -9.13
C GLY A 114 -9.27 4.49 -8.35
N PHE A 115 -9.49 4.11 -7.08
CA PHE A 115 -10.57 4.67 -6.25
C PHE A 115 -10.13 5.96 -5.55
N PHE A 116 -9.75 6.98 -6.31
CA PHE A 116 -9.19 8.24 -5.81
C PHE A 116 -10.15 9.01 -4.89
N VAL A 117 -11.43 9.10 -5.27
CA VAL A 117 -12.47 9.77 -4.45
C VAL A 117 -12.65 9.08 -3.10
N LEU A 118 -12.64 7.74 -3.08
CA LEU A 118 -12.71 6.94 -1.86
C LEU A 118 -11.45 7.16 -1.00
N ALA A 119 -10.27 7.07 -1.60
CA ALA A 119 -9.00 7.26 -0.91
C ALA A 119 -8.91 8.66 -0.28
N LYS A 120 -9.28 9.72 -1.01
CA LYS A 120 -9.35 11.09 -0.50
C LYS A 120 -10.30 11.19 0.69
N ARG A 121 -11.55 10.73 0.54
CA ARG A 121 -12.57 10.78 1.59
C ARG A 121 -12.12 10.06 2.86
N GLU A 122 -11.59 8.85 2.71
CA GLU A 122 -11.15 8.05 3.85
C GLU A 122 -9.89 8.60 4.50
N THR A 123 -8.95 9.16 3.72
CA THR A 123 -7.76 9.85 4.27
C THR A 123 -8.19 11.02 5.15
N LEU A 124 -9.10 11.88 4.66
CA LEU A 124 -9.65 13.00 5.43
C LEU A 124 -10.33 12.53 6.72
N ARG A 125 -11.12 11.45 6.64
CA ARG A 125 -11.80 10.88 7.80
C ARG A 125 -10.81 10.35 8.82
N LEU A 126 -9.80 9.59 8.40
CA LEU A 126 -8.79 9.01 9.28
C LEU A 126 -7.89 10.08 9.94
N LEU A 127 -7.61 11.18 9.24
CA LEU A 127 -6.94 12.35 9.83
C LEU A 127 -7.80 12.99 10.92
N LYS A 128 -9.08 13.28 10.63
CA LYS A 128 -10.02 13.87 11.60
C LYS A 128 -10.27 12.98 12.82
N GLU A 129 -10.29 11.66 12.62
CA GLU A 129 -10.42 10.67 13.69
C GLU A 129 -9.12 10.49 14.51
N GLY A 130 -8.00 11.13 14.14
CA GLY A 130 -6.71 10.95 14.81
C GLY A 130 -6.16 9.52 14.65
N LYS A 131 -6.55 8.80 13.60
CA LYS A 131 -6.04 7.44 13.30
C LYS A 131 -4.76 7.46 12.46
N VAL A 132 -4.52 8.57 11.76
CA VAL A 132 -3.30 8.84 10.97
C VAL A 132 -2.76 10.19 11.43
N TRP A 133 -2.01 10.18 12.53
CA TRP A 133 -1.40 11.37 13.13
C TRP A 133 -0.10 11.03 13.85
N SER A 134 0.69 12.05 14.19
CA SER A 134 1.97 11.84 14.84
C SER A 134 1.75 11.57 16.32
N LYS A 135 1.88 10.30 16.72
CA LYS A 135 1.88 9.88 18.13
C LYS A 135 3.23 9.25 18.45
N ILE A 136 3.72 9.42 19.67
CA ILE A 136 4.97 8.79 20.13
C ILE A 136 4.89 7.27 19.87
N GLY A 137 5.78 6.77 19.01
CA GLY A 137 5.84 5.36 18.60
C GLY A 137 4.96 4.95 17.41
N ASP A 138 4.07 5.81 16.92
CA ASP A 138 3.22 5.56 15.75
C ASP A 138 3.81 6.23 14.50
N ARG A 139 4.18 5.41 13.51
CA ARG A 139 4.79 5.85 12.25
C ARG A 139 3.82 6.03 11.08
N ARG A 140 2.50 6.09 11.36
CA ARG A 140 1.47 6.18 10.31
C ARG A 140 1.55 7.48 9.51
N VAL A 141 1.96 8.59 10.11
CA VAL A 141 2.13 9.85 9.36
C VAL A 141 3.35 9.76 8.44
N GLU A 142 4.47 9.22 8.90
CA GLU A 142 5.64 9.00 8.05
C GLU A 142 5.28 8.11 6.86
N ALA A 143 4.53 7.04 7.11
CA ALA A 143 4.02 6.18 6.05
C ALA A 143 3.12 6.95 5.07
N LEU A 144 2.20 7.80 5.56
CA LEU A 144 1.39 8.67 4.70
C LEU A 144 2.28 9.58 3.83
N ILE A 145 3.23 10.29 4.43
CA ILE A 145 4.13 11.22 3.72
C ILE A 145 4.93 10.50 2.62
N ILE A 146 5.42 9.29 2.90
CA ILE A 146 6.10 8.44 1.91
C ILE A 146 5.12 8.04 0.79
N SER A 147 3.90 7.63 1.13
CA SER A 147 2.89 7.20 0.16
C SER A 147 2.42 8.33 -0.77
N LEU A 148 2.41 9.59 -0.32
CA LEU A 148 1.99 10.73 -1.15
C LEU A 148 2.78 10.83 -2.46
N ASP A 149 4.06 10.43 -2.48
CA ASP A 149 4.85 10.42 -3.71
C ASP A 149 4.38 9.40 -4.73
N SER A 150 4.01 8.21 -4.26
CA SER A 150 3.44 7.17 -5.12
C SER A 150 2.04 7.56 -5.59
N TRP A 151 1.25 8.16 -4.69
CA TRP A 151 -0.12 8.55 -5.00
C TRP A 151 -0.16 9.66 -6.03
N LYS A 152 0.70 10.68 -5.90
CA LYS A 152 0.82 11.76 -6.89
C LYS A 152 1.04 11.24 -8.31
N LYS A 153 1.88 10.20 -8.48
CA LYS A 153 2.17 9.61 -9.80
C LYS A 153 0.98 8.88 -10.41
N SER A 154 0.07 8.41 -9.56
CA SER A 154 -1.10 7.61 -9.97
C SER A 154 -2.38 8.43 -10.05
N TRP A 155 -2.39 9.63 -9.45
CA TRP A 155 -3.58 10.47 -9.35
C TRP A 155 -4.00 11.01 -10.73
N PRO A 156 -5.32 11.14 -11.01
CA PRO A 156 -5.81 11.73 -12.25
C PRO A 156 -5.27 13.16 -12.44
N SER A 157 -4.89 13.49 -13.68
CA SER A 157 -4.25 14.77 -14.02
C SER A 157 -5.20 15.97 -14.03
N ASP A 158 -6.51 15.70 -14.10
CA ASP A 158 -7.59 16.69 -14.03
C ASP A 158 -7.82 17.20 -12.59
N GLU A 159 -7.36 16.46 -11.58
CA GLU A 159 -7.35 16.93 -10.20
C GLU A 159 -5.95 17.42 -9.79
N ASN A 160 -5.88 18.62 -9.21
CA ASN A 160 -4.64 19.10 -8.62
C ASN A 160 -4.36 18.36 -7.30
N PHE A 161 -3.46 17.36 -7.36
CA PHE A 161 -3.07 16.57 -6.19
C PHE A 161 -2.58 17.43 -5.01
N PHE A 162 -2.01 18.61 -5.26
CA PHE A 162 -1.57 19.49 -4.18
C PHE A 162 -2.73 20.14 -3.42
N ASP A 163 -3.86 20.42 -4.08
CA ASP A 163 -5.08 20.90 -3.40
C ASP A 163 -5.65 19.82 -2.48
N ILE A 164 -5.52 18.55 -2.86
CA ILE A 164 -5.91 17.42 -2.01
C ILE A 164 -4.99 17.32 -0.78
N VAL A 165 -3.68 17.47 -0.96
CA VAL A 165 -2.73 17.51 0.18
C VAL A 165 -3.00 18.71 1.08
N LYS A 166 -3.46 19.83 0.54
CA LYS A 166 -3.92 20.98 1.33
C LYS A 166 -5.16 20.65 2.16
N GLU A 167 -6.12 19.92 1.60
CA GLU A 167 -7.27 19.42 2.37
C GLU A 167 -6.83 18.48 3.50
N PHE A 168 -5.85 17.61 3.26
CA PHE A 168 -5.26 16.75 4.30
C PHE A 168 -4.58 17.57 5.40
N HIS A 169 -3.80 18.59 5.03
CA HIS A 169 -3.18 19.52 5.99
C HIS A 169 -4.23 20.22 6.86
N ASN A 170 -5.33 20.68 6.27
CA ASN A 170 -6.38 21.37 7.01
C ASN A 170 -7.17 20.41 7.93
N ALA A 171 -7.33 19.15 7.54
CA ALA A 171 -7.98 18.12 8.32
C ALA A 171 -7.11 17.50 9.42
N ALA A 172 -5.78 17.67 9.35
CA ALA A 172 -4.85 17.12 10.32
C ALA A 172 -5.14 17.68 11.74
N PRO A 173 -5.18 16.82 12.78
CA PRO A 173 -5.60 17.21 14.12
C PRO A 173 -4.51 17.92 14.92
N ASP A 174 -3.24 17.63 14.64
CA ASP A 174 -2.08 18.13 15.39
C ASP A 174 -1.12 18.95 14.51
N LEU A 175 -0.27 19.75 15.16
CA LEU A 175 0.70 20.63 14.49
C LEU A 175 1.82 19.85 13.79
N GLU A 176 2.27 18.73 14.35
CA GLU A 176 3.39 17.97 13.79
C GLU A 176 3.00 17.34 12.45
N THR A 177 1.81 16.76 12.34
CA THR A 177 1.25 16.24 11.09
C THR A 177 1.12 17.36 10.04
N LYS A 178 0.66 18.55 10.45
CA LYS A 178 0.58 19.73 9.56
C LYS A 178 1.96 20.14 9.05
N GLU A 179 2.97 20.19 9.93
CA GLU A 179 4.34 20.52 9.56
C GLU A 179 4.94 19.49 8.59
N LYS A 180 4.71 18.20 8.82
CA LYS A 180 5.17 17.13 7.92
C LYS A 180 4.54 17.25 6.52
N LEU A 181 3.24 17.51 6.43
CA LEU A 181 2.54 17.75 5.16
C LEU A 181 3.03 19.02 4.46
N ARG A 182 3.24 20.11 5.22
CA ARG A 182 3.81 21.36 4.69
C ARG A 182 5.22 21.14 4.13
N LYS A 183 6.10 20.49 4.89
CA LYS A 183 7.46 20.17 4.46
C LYS A 183 7.46 19.30 3.19
N TRP A 184 6.52 18.35 3.08
CA TRP A 184 6.35 17.58 1.84
C TRP A 184 6.00 18.50 0.65
N ALA A 185 5.09 19.45 0.80
CA ALA A 185 4.76 20.38 -0.28
C ALA A 185 5.90 21.38 -0.60
N ASP A 186 6.56 21.93 0.42
CA ASP A 186 7.68 22.86 0.28
C ASP A 186 8.85 22.23 -0.48
N ASN A 187 9.17 20.96 -0.19
CA ASN A 187 10.19 20.18 -0.93
C ASN A 187 9.85 20.02 -2.42
N ARG A 188 8.58 20.25 -2.80
CA ARG A 188 8.08 20.23 -4.19
C ARG A 188 7.84 21.64 -4.73
N LYS A 189 8.29 22.68 -4.01
CA LYS A 189 8.13 24.11 -4.33
C LYS A 189 6.67 24.54 -4.47
N VAL A 190 5.77 23.92 -3.68
CA VAL A 190 4.34 24.25 -3.65
C VAL A 190 3.97 24.81 -2.29
N SER A 191 3.30 25.96 -2.26
CA SER A 191 2.78 26.55 -1.03
C SER A 191 1.43 25.97 -0.69
N LEU A 192 1.27 25.42 0.53
CA LEU A 192 -0.03 25.04 1.08
C LEU A 192 -0.75 26.21 1.76
N ALA A 193 -0.16 27.41 1.79
CA ALA A 193 -0.75 28.56 2.47
C ALA A 193 -2.05 29.04 1.79
N SER A 194 -2.97 29.53 2.62
CA SER A 194 -4.16 30.26 2.19
C SER A 194 -3.79 31.69 1.79
N VAL A 195 -4.23 32.15 0.62
CA VAL A 195 -4.78 33.51 0.55
C VAL A 195 -6.05 33.47 1.40
N ARG A 196 -6.16 34.38 2.37
CA ARG A 196 -7.35 34.53 3.21
C ARG A 196 -8.59 34.72 2.32
N VAL A 197 -9.68 34.03 2.62
CA VAL A 197 -11.02 34.54 2.36
C VAL A 197 -11.58 34.95 3.71
#